data_AF-A0A3D5KIA2-F1
#
_entry.id   AF-A0A3D5KIA2-F1
#
_cell.length_a   1.000
_cell.length_b   1.000
_cell.length_c   1.000
_cell.angle_alpha   90.00
_cell.angle_beta   90.00
_cell.angle_gamma   90.00
#
_symmetry.space_group_name_H-M   'P 1'
#
loop_
_entity.id
_entity.type
_entity.pdbx_description
1 polymer ?
#
loop_
_entity_poly.entity_id
_entity_poly.type
_entity_poly.pdbx_seq_one_letter_code
_entity_poly.pdbx_strand_id
1 'polypeptide(L)' 'MPLELHHKNGNRYDNRLENLMLLCPNCHTLTENYRGKKLKKDTA' A
#
# COMPACT_ATOMS: atom_id res chain seq x y z
N MET A 1 18.20 -4.07 -3.87
CA MET A 1 16.77 -4.42 -3.99
C MET A 1 16.00 -3.14 -4.32
N PRO A 2 15.12 -3.14 -5.33
CA PRO A 2 14.34 -1.95 -5.68
C PRO A 2 13.35 -1.60 -4.55
N LEU A 3 13.14 -0.31 -4.30
CA LEU A 3 12.07 0.18 -3.44
C LEU A 3 10.76 0.23 -4.23
N GLU A 4 9.64 0.02 -3.54
CA GLU A 4 8.30 0.10 -4.09
C GLU A 4 7.56 1.32 -3.51
N LEU A 5 6.74 1.97 -4.34
CA LEU A 5 5.91 3.10 -3.92
C LEU A 5 4.63 2.60 -3.23
N HIS A 6 4.39 3.08 -2.02
CA HIS A 6 3.22 2.77 -1.21
C HIS A 6 2.38 4.03 -0.96
N HIS A 7 1.05 3.88 -1.06
CA HIS A 7 0.08 4.91 -0.67
C HIS A 7 -0.48 4.54 0.70
N LYS A 8 -0.19 5.34 1.73
CA LYS A 8 -0.57 5.07 3.13
C LYS A 8 -2.07 4.89 3.30
N ASN A 9 -2.87 5.72 2.62
CA ASN A 9 -4.33 5.61 2.64
C ASN A 9 -4.91 4.57 1.65
N GLY A 10 -4.08 3.89 0.86
CA GLY A 10 -4.50 2.93 -0.16
C GLY A 10 -5.15 3.54 -1.42
N ASN A 11 -5.28 4.86 -1.51
CA ASN A 11 -5.80 5.55 -2.68
C ASN A 11 -4.67 5.85 -3.68
N ARG A 12 -4.60 5.08 -4.78
CA ARG A 12 -3.63 5.26 -5.87
C ARG A 12 -3.68 6.61 -6.60
N TYR A 13 -4.69 7.43 -6.34
CA TYR A 13 -4.84 8.75 -6.95
C TYR A 13 -4.36 9.88 -6.03
N ASP A 14 -4.16 9.62 -4.73
CA ASP A 14 -3.69 10.62 -3.78
C ASP A 14 -2.15 10.67 -3.76
N ASN A 15 -1.59 11.47 -4.66
CA ASN A 15 -0.14 11.59 -4.89
C ASN A 15 0.54 12.64 -4.00
N ARG A 16 -0.10 13.10 -2.92
CA ARG A 16 0.55 14.04 -1.98
C ARG A 16 1.75 13.34 -1.32
N LEU A 17 2.88 14.02 -1.23
CA LEU A 17 4.12 13.48 -0.66
C LEU A 17 3.92 12.88 0.75
N GLU A 18 3.07 13.50 1.56
CA GLU A 18 2.69 13.03 2.90
C GLU A 18 1.98 11.66 2.90
N ASN A 19 1.27 11.33 1.82
CA ASN A 19 0.57 10.06 1.63
C ASN A 19 1.45 8.98 0.98
N LEU A 20 2.60 9.36 0.42
CA LEU A 20 3.52 8.44 -0.25
C LEU A 20 4.60 7.93 0.72
N MET A 21 5.02 6.69 0.53
CA MET A 21 6.12 6.08 1.26
C MET A 21 6.88 5.11 0.35
N LEU A 22 8.20 5.05 0.48
CA LEU A 22 9.01 4.03 -0.18
C LEU A 22 9.23 2.87 0.78
N LEU A 23 8.84 1.67 0.35
CA LEU A 23 8.98 0.45 1.13
C LEU A 23 9.83 -0.58 0.39
N CYS A 24 10.56 -1.40 1.14
CA CYS A 24 11.19 -2.58 0.57
C CYS A 24 10.12 -3.60 0.16
N PRO A 25 10.34 -4.52 -0.81
CA PRO A 25 9.32 -5.49 -1.23
C PRO A 25 8.78 -6.34 -0.07
N ASN A 26 9.67 -6.80 0.83
CA ASN A 26 9.27 -7.56 2.03
C ASN A 26 8.45 -6.71 3.03
N CYS A 27 8.77 -5.43 3.12
CA CYS A 27 8.08 -4.48 3.99
C CYS A 27 6.69 -4.17 3.41
N HIS A 28 6.63 -4.01 2.09
CA HIS A 28 5.42 -3.66 1.38
C HIS A 28 4.40 -4.80 1.43
N THR A 29 4.84 -6.07 1.42
CA THR A 29 3.95 -7.24 1.59
C THR A 29 3.20 -7.28 2.91
N LEU A 30 3.68 -6.58 3.94
CA LEU A 30 3.05 -6.50 5.27
C LEU A 30 2.00 -5.37 5.37
N THR A 31 1.88 -4.52 4.34
CA THR A 31 0.90 -3.44 4.34
C THR A 31 -0.49 -3.95 3.97
N GLU A 32 -1.52 -3.40 4.61
CA GLU A 32 -2.93 -3.79 4.40
C GLU A 32 -3.37 -3.61 2.94
N ASN A 33 -2.84 -2.59 2.25
CA ASN A 33 -3.22 -2.24 0.88
C ASN A 33 -2.22 -2.75 -0.18
N TYR A 34 -1.30 -3.66 0.18
CA TYR A 34 -0.29 -4.18 -0.73
C TYR A 34 -0.90 -4.70 -2.04
N ARG A 35 -0.41 -4.20 -3.19
CA ARG A 35 -0.89 -4.56 -4.54
C ARG A 35 -2.42 -4.51 -4.70
N GLY A 36 -3.11 -3.64 -3.95
CA GLY A 36 -4.55 -3.55 -4.00
C GLY A 36 -5.27 -4.77 -3.39
N LYS A 37 -4.65 -5.44 -2.40
CA LYS A 37 -5.33 -6.42 -1.53
C LYS A 37 -6.44 -5.74 -0.72
N LYS A 38 -7.56 -5.43 -1.37
CA LYS A 38 -8.89 -5.43 -0.77
C LYS A 38 -9.67 -6.58 -1.36
N LEU A 39 -9.31 -7.80 -0.98
CA LEU A 39 -10.10 -9.00 -1.26
C LEU A 39 -11.06 -9.24 -0.08
N LYS A 40 -12.27 -8.69 -0.26
CA LYS A 40 -13.56 -9.06 0.36
C LYS A 40 -13.74 -8.92 1.88
N LYS A 41 -14.62 -7.94 2.19
CA LYS A 41 -15.74 -7.93 3.15
C LYS A 41 -15.59 -8.80 4.40
N ASP A 42 -15.61 -8.11 5.54
CA ASP A 42 -16.20 -8.60 6.77
C ASP A 42 -17.53 -9.29 6.45
N THR A 43 -17.60 -10.59 6.69
CA THR A 43 -18.86 -11.30 6.83
C THR A 43 -18.67 -12.38 7.88
N ALA A 44 -18.75 -11.97 9.14
CA ALA A 44 -19.41 -12.68 10.24
C ALA A 44 -19.54 -11.69 11.41
#